data_AF-A0A350UNK2-F1
#
_entry.id   AF-A0A350UNK2-F1
#
_cell.length_a   1.000
_cell.length_b   1.000
_cell.length_c   1.000
_cell.angle_alpha   90.00
_cell.angle_beta   90.00
_cell.angle_gamma   90.00
#
_symmetry.space_group_name_H-M   'P 1'
#
loop_
_entity.id
_entity.type
_entity.pdbx_description
1 polymer ?
#
loop_
_entity_poly.entity_id
_entity_poly.type
_entity_poly.pdbx_seq_one_letter_code
_entity_poly.pdbx_strand_id
1 'polypeptide(L)'
;MDELAAEAGKDPLDFRLAHLENERIRAVLEAAAERFGWRKRVAEKRPGRGVGLACGTEKNSVVAACAEVEIDAKTGVLRLVEIVQAFECGKILNPGNLRQQVEGCLLMGLGAALRERLEFSGGRVTNGSFARYRVPRFADVPKVELVLLDRPDLALRERLEFSGGRV
;
A
#
# COMPACT_ATOMS: atom_id res chain seq x y z
N MET A 1 7.56 -11.41 8.43
CA MET A 1 6.32 -12.13 7.98
C MET A 1 6.61 -12.88 6.70
N ASP A 2 7.14 -12.20 5.68
CA ASP A 2 7.55 -12.84 4.42
C ASP A 2 8.71 -13.82 4.62
N GLU A 3 9.66 -13.51 5.50
CA GLU A 3 10.77 -14.39 5.85
C GLU A 3 10.27 -15.67 6.52
N LEU A 4 9.26 -15.56 7.39
CA LEU A 4 8.63 -16.71 8.05
C LEU A 4 7.81 -17.55 7.06
N ALA A 5 7.13 -16.92 6.10
CA ALA A 5 6.43 -17.62 5.03
C ALA A 5 7.41 -18.40 4.15
N ALA A 6 8.54 -17.76 3.78
CA ALA A 6 9.60 -18.39 3.01
C ALA A 6 10.24 -19.57 3.75
N GLU A 7 10.59 -19.39 5.03
CA GLU A 7 11.14 -20.47 5.88
C GLU A 7 10.13 -21.62 6.05
N ALA A 8 8.84 -21.31 6.16
CA ALA A 8 7.78 -22.31 6.23
C ALA A 8 7.44 -22.96 4.87
N GLY A 9 8.07 -22.53 3.77
CA GLY A 9 7.76 -23.00 2.41
C GLY A 9 6.32 -22.69 1.96
N LYS A 10 5.69 -21.66 2.54
CA LYS A 10 4.31 -21.25 2.24
C LYS A 10 4.28 -19.99 1.39
N ASP A 11 3.20 -19.86 0.59
CA ASP A 11 2.91 -18.62 -0.12
C ASP A 11 2.70 -17.47 0.90
N PRO A 12 3.27 -16.27 0.66
CA PRO A 12 3.18 -15.15 1.59
C PRO A 12 1.76 -14.66 1.88
N LEU A 13 0.84 -14.77 0.90
CA LEU A 13 -0.58 -14.42 1.11
C LEU A 13 -1.23 -15.48 2.00
N ASP A 14 -1.07 -16.76 1.67
CA ASP A 14 -1.63 -17.86 2.49
C ASP A 14 -1.13 -17.82 3.93
N PHE A 15 0.17 -17.57 4.10
CA PHE A 15 0.76 -17.46 5.41
C PHE A 15 0.12 -16.33 6.22
N ARG A 16 -0.09 -15.15 5.63
CA ARG A 16 -0.78 -14.05 6.33
C ARG A 16 -2.22 -14.41 6.65
N LEU A 17 -2.97 -14.92 5.67
CA LEU A 17 -4.38 -15.29 5.85
C LEU A 17 -4.57 -16.38 6.91
N ALA A 18 -3.60 -17.27 7.11
CA ALA A 18 -3.65 -18.27 8.16
C ALA A 18 -3.42 -17.71 9.57
N HIS A 19 -2.78 -16.54 9.71
CA HIS A 19 -2.39 -15.96 11.00
C HIS A 19 -3.07 -14.60 11.30
N LEU A 20 -3.94 -14.12 10.41
CA LEU A 20 -4.68 -12.87 10.59
C LEU A 20 -6.04 -13.13 11.23
N GLU A 21 -6.25 -12.56 12.41
CA GLU A 21 -7.54 -12.59 13.12
C GLU A 21 -8.49 -11.47 12.67
N ASN A 22 -7.94 -10.36 12.14
CA ASN A 22 -8.72 -9.20 11.75
C ASN A 22 -9.36 -9.41 10.37
N GLU A 23 -10.66 -9.69 10.36
CA GLU A 23 -11.47 -9.92 9.17
C GLU A 23 -11.50 -8.73 8.20
N ARG A 24 -11.35 -7.49 8.69
CA ARG A 24 -11.28 -6.30 7.83
C ARG A 24 -9.97 -6.28 7.05
N ILE A 25 -8.84 -6.57 7.71
CA ILE A 25 -7.53 -6.69 7.06
C ILE A 25 -7.51 -7.86 6.07
N ARG A 26 -8.12 -9.00 6.45
CA ARG A 26 -8.31 -10.15 5.56
C ARG A 26 -9.03 -9.74 4.28
N ALA A 27 -10.16 -9.05 4.39
CA ALA A 27 -10.97 -8.64 3.26
C ALA A 27 -10.22 -7.72 2.28
N VAL A 28 -9.45 -6.73 2.77
CA VAL A 28 -8.64 -5.88 1.87
C VAL A 28 -7.47 -6.65 1.24
N LEU A 29 -6.82 -7.56 1.97
CA LEU A 29 -5.75 -8.40 1.41
C LEU A 29 -6.26 -9.28 0.27
N GLU A 30 -7.38 -9.97 0.49
CA GLU A 30 -8.01 -10.82 -0.53
C GLU A 30 -8.43 -10.01 -1.75
N ALA A 31 -9.09 -8.87 -1.55
CA ALA A 31 -9.51 -7.98 -2.63
C ALA A 31 -8.32 -7.44 -3.46
N ALA A 32 -7.23 -7.02 -2.79
CA ALA A 32 -6.03 -6.56 -3.47
C ALA A 32 -5.36 -7.70 -4.25
N ALA A 33 -5.21 -8.89 -3.64
CA ALA A 33 -4.57 -10.04 -4.24
C ALA A 33 -5.35 -10.60 -5.44
N GLU A 34 -6.68 -10.64 -5.34
CA GLU A 34 -7.56 -11.06 -6.43
C GLU A 34 -7.43 -10.09 -7.61
N ARG A 35 -7.61 -8.78 -7.37
CA ARG A 35 -7.51 -7.76 -8.43
C ARG A 35 -6.13 -7.72 -9.07
N PHE A 36 -5.07 -7.95 -8.30
CA PHE A 36 -3.70 -8.04 -8.80
C PHE A 36 -3.41 -9.32 -9.59
N GLY A 37 -4.18 -10.39 -9.35
CA GLY A 37 -3.90 -11.72 -9.88
C GLY A 37 -2.69 -12.37 -9.21
N TRP A 38 -2.57 -12.25 -7.88
CA TRP A 38 -1.43 -12.69 -7.07
C TRP A 38 -0.94 -14.09 -7.44
N ARG A 39 -1.83 -15.08 -7.46
CA ARG A 39 -1.47 -16.50 -7.70
C ARG A 39 -0.78 -16.71 -9.04
N LYS A 40 -1.34 -16.12 -10.10
CA LYS A 40 -0.76 -16.18 -11.45
C LYS A 40 0.62 -15.51 -11.47
N ARG A 41 0.72 -14.32 -10.87
CA ARG A 41 1.95 -13.54 -10.87
C ARG A 41 3.08 -14.16 -10.05
N VAL A 42 2.77 -14.83 -8.94
CA VAL A 42 3.77 -15.58 -8.14
C VAL A 42 4.23 -16.83 -8.88
N ALA A 43 3.34 -17.52 -9.60
CA ALA A 43 3.68 -18.69 -10.41
C ALA A 43 4.59 -18.32 -11.61
N GLU A 44 4.38 -17.14 -12.21
CA GLU A 44 5.17 -16.64 -13.33
C GLU A 44 6.54 -16.09 -12.91
N LYS A 45 7.53 -16.98 -12.80
CA LYS A 45 8.93 -16.60 -12.54
C LYS A 45 9.57 -16.00 -13.80
N ARG A 46 9.95 -14.72 -13.72
CA ARG A 46 10.69 -14.02 -14.78
C ARG A 46 11.94 -13.36 -14.15
N PRO A 47 13.14 -13.51 -14.74
CA PRO A 47 14.33 -12.83 -14.23
C PRO A 47 14.13 -11.32 -14.16
N GLY A 48 14.58 -10.70 -13.06
CA GLY A 48 14.45 -9.27 -12.84
C GLY A 48 13.05 -8.79 -12.49
N ARG A 49 12.06 -9.69 -12.33
CA ARG A 49 10.70 -9.34 -11.88
C ARG A 49 10.49 -9.78 -10.44
N GLY A 50 9.89 -8.90 -9.63
CA GLY A 50 9.49 -9.18 -8.26
C GLY A 50 8.02 -8.85 -8.02
N VAL A 51 7.37 -9.60 -7.15
CA VAL A 51 6.03 -9.29 -6.65
C VAL A 51 6.03 -9.31 -5.14
N GLY A 52 5.27 -8.41 -4.53
CA GLY A 52 5.17 -8.29 -3.08
C GLY A 52 3.79 -7.82 -2.65
N LEU A 53 3.47 -8.03 -1.38
CA LEU A 53 2.23 -7.57 -0.78
C LEU A 53 2.47 -7.06 0.64
N ALA A 54 1.64 -6.10 1.06
CA ALA A 54 1.66 -5.54 2.40
C ALA A 54 0.24 -5.17 2.83
N CYS A 55 0.00 -5.10 4.14
CA CYS A 55 -1.26 -4.63 4.70
C CYS A 55 -1.03 -3.91 6.03
N GLY A 56 -1.99 -3.10 6.45
CA GLY A 56 -1.90 -2.37 7.70
C GLY A 56 -3.18 -1.63 8.05
N THR A 57 -3.09 -0.83 9.11
CA THR A 57 -4.18 0.01 9.61
C THR A 57 -3.73 1.46 9.70
N GLU A 58 -4.60 2.40 9.36
CA GLU A 58 -4.36 3.84 9.52
C GLU A 58 -5.66 4.50 10.02
N LYS A 59 -5.67 5.12 11.21
CA LYS A 59 -6.86 5.81 11.77
C LYS A 59 -8.16 5.01 11.61
N ASN A 60 -8.17 3.76 12.07
CA ASN A 60 -9.28 2.80 11.98
C ASN A 60 -9.67 2.32 10.56
N SER A 61 -9.04 2.85 9.51
CA SER A 61 -9.07 2.25 8.18
C SER A 61 -8.12 1.06 8.09
N VAL A 62 -8.39 0.16 7.16
CA VAL A 62 -7.51 -0.96 6.82
C VAL A 62 -7.14 -0.88 5.35
N VAL A 63 -5.92 -1.29 5.04
CA VAL A 63 -5.35 -1.19 3.70
C VAL A 63 -4.53 -2.43 3.38
N ALA A 64 -4.55 -2.83 2.12
CA ALA A 64 -3.61 -3.79 1.57
C ALA A 64 -3.17 -3.36 0.18
N ALA A 65 -1.90 -3.62 -0.16
CA ALA A 65 -1.37 -3.36 -1.48
C ALA A 65 -0.60 -4.57 -2.00
N CYS A 66 -0.72 -4.84 -3.29
CA CYS A 66 0.13 -5.76 -4.04
C CYS A 66 0.87 -4.97 -5.11
N ALA A 67 2.16 -5.21 -5.27
CA ALA A 67 3.02 -4.50 -6.20
C ALA A 67 3.81 -5.47 -7.08
N GLU A 68 4.00 -5.10 -8.34
CA GLU A 68 4.96 -5.70 -9.26
C GLU A 68 6.08 -4.72 -9.55
N VAL A 69 7.32 -5.17 -9.39
CA VAL A 69 8.52 -4.41 -9.71
C VAL A 69 9.35 -5.14 -10.75
N GLU A 70 10.08 -4.38 -11.55
CA GLU A 70 11.12 -4.87 -12.45
C GLU A 70 12.44 -4.18 -12.13
N ILE A 71 13.54 -4.92 -12.21
CA ILE A 71 14.90 -4.41 -12.12
C ILE A 71 15.62 -4.66 -13.43
N ASP A 72 16.20 -3.60 -13.99
CA ASP A 72 17.07 -3.72 -15.15
C ASP A 72 18.42 -4.32 -14.71
N ALA A 73 18.76 -5.51 -15.23
CA ALA A 73 19.94 -6.25 -14.80
C ALA A 73 21.28 -5.58 -15.16
N LYS A 74 21.28 -4.63 -16.12
CA LYS A 74 22.52 -3.95 -16.55
C LYS A 74 22.78 -2.68 -15.74
N THR A 75 21.71 -1.95 -15.40
CA THR A 75 21.77 -0.64 -14.75
C THR A 75 21.43 -0.68 -13.27
N GLY A 76 20.80 -1.77 -12.81
CA GLY A 76 20.29 -1.91 -11.44
C GLY A 76 19.07 -1.03 -11.13
N VAL A 77 18.52 -0.34 -12.13
CA VAL A 77 17.38 0.56 -11.93
C VAL A 77 16.12 -0.26 -11.64
N LEU A 78 15.53 -0.02 -10.48
CA LEU A 78 14.24 -0.57 -10.08
C LEU A 78 13.09 0.32 -10.58
N ARG A 79 12.06 -0.32 -11.12
CA ARG A 79 10.83 0.32 -11.61
C ARG A 79 9.63 -0.37 -10.99
N LEU A 80 8.69 0.41 -10.46
CA LEU A 80 7.36 -0.08 -10.11
C LEU A 80 6.54 -0.21 -11.41
N VAL A 81 6.08 -1.41 -11.70
CA VAL A 81 5.30 -1.71 -12.91
C VAL A 81 3.82 -1.43 -12.68
N GLU A 82 3.30 -2.01 -11.60
CA GLU A 82 1.90 -1.95 -11.23
C GLU A 82 1.74 -2.05 -9.72
N ILE A 83 0.78 -1.33 -9.18
CA ILE A 83 0.35 -1.44 -7.79
C ILE A 83 -1.17 -1.45 -7.72
N VAL A 84 -1.69 -2.44 -7.02
CA VAL A 84 -3.11 -2.59 -6.71
C VAL A 84 -3.27 -2.37 -5.22
N GLN A 85 -4.07 -1.39 -4.81
CA GLN A 85 -4.36 -1.13 -3.40
C GLN A 85 -5.85 -1.30 -3.12
N ALA A 86 -6.15 -2.15 -2.15
CA ALA A 86 -7.47 -2.22 -1.53
C ALA A 86 -7.51 -1.34 -0.28
N PHE A 87 -8.61 -0.60 -0.11
CA PHE A 87 -8.78 0.33 1.00
C PHE A 87 -10.20 0.27 1.54
N GLU A 88 -10.33 0.25 2.86
CA GLU A 88 -11.61 0.21 3.56
C GLU A 88 -11.58 1.18 4.75
N CYS A 89 -12.50 2.14 4.76
CA CYS A 89 -12.64 3.14 5.83
C CYS A 89 -14.05 3.20 6.43
N GLY A 90 -14.77 2.09 6.41
CA GLY A 90 -16.20 2.07 6.75
C GLY A 90 -17.06 2.53 5.58
N LYS A 91 -18.13 3.29 5.87
CA LYS A 91 -19.02 3.83 4.83
C LYS A 91 -18.32 4.87 3.95
N ILE A 92 -18.35 4.65 2.65
CA ILE A 92 -17.82 5.58 1.65
C ILE A 92 -18.92 6.60 1.30
N LEU A 93 -18.71 7.86 1.67
CA LEU A 93 -19.66 8.94 1.35
C LEU A 93 -19.46 9.52 -0.04
N ASN A 94 -18.20 9.69 -0.46
CA ASN A 94 -17.84 10.17 -1.78
C ASN A 94 -16.72 9.31 -2.37
N PRO A 95 -17.05 8.31 -3.19
CA PRO A 95 -16.07 7.40 -3.78
C PRO A 95 -15.03 8.12 -4.66
N GLY A 96 -15.44 9.20 -5.35
CA GLY A 96 -14.55 9.97 -6.21
C GLY A 96 -13.47 10.71 -5.43
N ASN A 97 -13.84 11.39 -4.35
CA ASN A 97 -12.86 12.04 -3.48
C ASN A 97 -11.99 11.03 -2.73
N LEU A 98 -12.57 9.93 -2.26
CA LEU A 98 -11.80 8.89 -1.59
C LEU A 98 -10.74 8.30 -2.53
N ARG A 99 -11.10 8.01 -3.78
CA ARG A 99 -10.17 7.53 -4.80
C ARG A 99 -8.98 8.48 -4.97
N GLN A 100 -9.25 9.78 -5.14
CA GLN A 100 -8.20 10.79 -5.31
C GLN A 100 -7.27 10.89 -4.10
N GLN A 101 -7.82 10.79 -2.88
CA GLN A 101 -7.01 10.79 -1.65
C GLN A 101 -6.13 9.55 -1.55
N VAL A 102 -6.68 8.37 -1.82
CA VAL A 102 -5.93 7.11 -1.78
C VAL A 102 -4.82 7.10 -2.83
N GLU A 103 -5.10 7.57 -4.06
CA GLU A 103 -4.09 7.76 -5.11
C GLU A 103 -2.98 8.73 -4.67
N GLY A 104 -3.34 9.87 -4.08
CA GLY A 104 -2.39 10.83 -3.55
C GLY A 104 -1.48 10.23 -2.48
N CYS A 105 -2.05 9.54 -1.49
CA CYS A 105 -1.29 8.85 -0.45
C CYS A 105 -0.35 7.78 -1.02
N LEU A 106 -0.81 7.00 -1.99
CA LEU A 106 0.00 5.98 -2.66
C LEU A 106 1.20 6.60 -3.39
N LEU A 107 0.99 7.70 -4.12
CA LEU A 107 2.06 8.40 -4.81
C LEU A 107 3.07 9.04 -3.85
N MET A 108 2.60 9.60 -2.73
CA MET A 108 3.48 10.11 -1.67
C MET A 108 4.32 8.97 -1.06
N GLY A 109 3.71 7.82 -0.79
CA GLY A 109 4.41 6.64 -0.30
C GLY A 109 5.45 6.11 -1.29
N LEU A 110 5.14 6.14 -2.58
CA LEU A 110 6.07 5.77 -3.65
C LEU A 110 7.31 6.68 -3.69
N GLY A 111 7.10 7.98 -3.53
CA GLY A 111 8.18 8.96 -3.42
C GLY A 111 9.15 8.61 -2.30
N ALA A 112 8.61 8.47 -1.08
CA ALA A 112 9.37 8.05 0.10
C ALA A 112 10.10 6.71 -0.10
N ALA A 113 9.48 5.73 -0.77
CA ALA A 113 10.06 4.40 -0.95
C ALA A 113 11.20 4.37 -1.98
N LEU A 114 11.11 5.14 -3.07
CA LEU A 114 12.00 4.96 -4.24
C LEU A 114 12.92 6.13 -4.57
N ARG A 115 12.58 7.36 -4.14
CA ARG A 115 13.22 8.57 -4.68
C ARG A 115 13.63 9.57 -3.62
N GLU A 116 12.78 9.78 -2.64
CA GLU A 116 12.89 10.85 -1.66
C GLU A 116 13.89 10.49 -0.57
N ARG A 117 14.92 11.32 -0.43
CA ARG A 117 15.92 11.25 0.64
C ARG A 117 16.38 12.66 0.95
N LEU A 118 16.38 13.03 2.22
CA LEU A 118 17.07 14.23 2.67
C LEU A 118 18.55 13.95 2.86
N GLU A 119 19.38 14.84 2.35
CA GLU A 119 20.83 14.75 2.48
C GLU A 119 21.33 15.83 3.43
N PHE A 120 22.26 15.44 4.31
CA PHE A 120 22.84 16.31 5.31
C PHE A 120 24.36 16.33 5.20
N SER A 121 24.95 17.52 5.30
CA SER A 121 26.39 17.70 5.42
C SER A 121 26.68 18.91 6.31
N GLY A 122 27.59 18.77 7.28
CA GLY A 122 27.93 19.84 8.22
C GLY A 122 26.74 20.40 9.00
N GLY A 123 25.76 19.55 9.35
CA GLY A 123 24.54 19.97 10.06
C GLY A 123 23.52 20.74 9.21
N ARG A 124 23.69 20.78 7.87
CA ARG A 124 22.81 21.49 6.95
C ARG A 124 22.23 20.55 5.91
N VAL A 125 21.00 20.85 5.47
CA VAL A 125 20.37 20.16 4.33
C VAL A 125 21.03 20.60 3.04
N THR A 126 21.51 19.65 2.23
CA THR A 126 22.23 19.92 0.98
C THR A 126 21.34 19.87 -0.27
N ASN A 127 20.16 19.25 -0.17
CA ASN A 127 19.24 19.04 -1.29
C ASN A 127 17.84 19.65 -1.07
N GLY A 128 17.72 20.71 -0.27
CA GLY A 128 16.42 21.27 0.16
C GLY A 128 15.59 22.00 -0.91
N SER A 129 16.00 21.99 -2.19
CA SER A 129 15.20 22.54 -3.29
C SER A 129 14.45 21.43 -4.02
N PHE A 130 13.26 21.72 -4.58
CA PHE A 130 12.47 20.75 -5.35
C PHE A 130 13.18 20.19 -6.60
N ALA A 131 14.22 20.87 -7.09
CA ALA A 131 15.05 20.34 -8.17
C ALA A 131 16.00 19.23 -7.71
N ARG A 132 16.42 19.25 -6.44
CA ARG A 132 17.39 18.31 -5.84
C ARG A 132 16.71 17.24 -4.99
N TYR A 133 15.63 17.60 -4.29
CA TYR A 133 14.76 16.66 -3.60
C TYR A 133 13.80 16.02 -4.61
N ARG A 134 14.09 14.78 -4.99
CA ARG A 134 13.39 14.11 -6.10
C ARG A 134 12.06 13.53 -5.65
N VAL A 135 11.01 14.33 -5.67
CA VAL A 135 9.62 13.84 -5.64
C VAL A 135 9.29 13.05 -6.92
N PRO A 136 8.31 12.13 -6.88
CA PRO A 136 7.82 11.44 -8.08
C PRO A 136 7.41 12.41 -9.19
N ARG A 137 7.77 12.06 -10.44
CA ARG A 137 7.33 12.76 -11.65
C ARG A 137 6.27 11.94 -12.37
N PHE A 138 5.59 12.54 -13.36
CA PHE A 138 4.60 11.82 -14.17
C PHE A 138 5.15 10.54 -14.82
N ALA A 139 6.42 10.53 -15.22
CA ALA A 139 7.07 9.35 -15.80
C ALA A 139 7.34 8.23 -14.78
N ASP A 140 7.28 8.54 -13.48
CA ASP A 140 7.46 7.58 -12.39
C ASP A 140 6.12 6.95 -11.95
N VAL A 141 4.98 7.44 -12.45
CA VAL A 141 3.65 6.95 -12.06
C VAL A 141 3.45 5.55 -12.67
N PRO A 142 3.30 4.50 -11.84
CA PRO A 142 3.05 3.15 -12.33
C PRO A 142 1.60 3.01 -12.79
N LYS A 143 1.23 1.82 -13.29
CA LYS A 143 -0.19 1.46 -13.35
C LYS A 143 -0.73 1.36 -11.92
N VAL A 144 -1.71 2.20 -11.57
CA VAL A 144 -2.37 2.19 -10.26
C VAL A 144 -3.80 1.70 -10.42
N GLU A 145 -4.19 0.77 -9.56
CA GLU A 145 -5.55 0.22 -9.51
C GLU A 145 -6.03 0.26 -8.05
N LEU A 146 -7.21 0.83 -7.82
CA LEU A 146 -7.78 0.93 -6.48
C LEU A 146 -9.04 0.08 -6.34
N VAL A 147 -9.12 -0.68 -5.24
CA VAL A 147 -10.30 -1.43 -4.82
C VAL A 147 -10.83 -0.81 -3.53
N LEU A 148 -11.95 -0.09 -3.61
CA LEU A 148 -12.56 0.54 -2.45
C LEU A 148 -13.65 -0.37 -1.88
N LEU A 149 -13.48 -0.84 -0.65
CA LEU A 149 -14.47 -1.68 0.03
C LEU A 149 -15.41 -0.77 0.82
N ASP A 150 -16.63 -0.61 0.32
CA ASP A 150 -17.67 0.13 1.02
C ASP A 150 -18.29 -0.73 2.12
N ARG A 151 -18.29 -0.22 3.35
CA ARG A 151 -18.84 -0.89 4.53
C ARG A 151 -19.89 -0.01 5.21
N PRO A 152 -21.09 0.13 4.63
CA PRO A 152 -22.16 0.95 5.21
C PRO A 152 -22.68 0.40 6.54
N ASP A 153 -22.45 -0.88 6.81
CA ASP A 153 -22.73 -1.61 8.05
C ASP A 153 -21.79 -1.21 9.20
N LEU A 154 -20.55 -0.84 8.87
CA LEU A 154 -19.59 -0.25 9.80
C LEU A 154 -19.89 1.25 9.97
N ALA A 155 -21.08 1.58 10.46
CA ALA A 155 -21.38 2.95 10.89
C ALA A 155 -20.52 3.31 12.11
N LEU A 156 -20.10 4.58 12.22
CA LEU A 156 -19.42 5.14 13.40
C LEU A 156 -20.21 4.80 14.68
N ARG A 157 -19.82 3.73 15.38
CA ARG A 157 -20.31 3.42 16.74
C ARG A 157 -19.60 4.30 17.78
N GLU A 158 -19.50 5.60 17.50
CA GLU A 158 -18.97 6.62 18.43
C GLU A 158 -19.80 7.91 18.40
N ARG A 159 -21.13 7.78 18.31
CA ARG A 159 -22.03 8.77 18.91
C ARG A 159 -22.73 8.08 20.06
N LEU A 160 -22.24 8.26 21.29
CA LEU A 160 -23.04 8.30 22.54
C LEU A 160 -22.23 8.39 23.86
N GLU A 161 -20.90 8.59 23.89
CA GLU A 161 -20.16 8.66 25.20
C GLU A 161 -19.51 10.02 25.55
N PHE A 162 -19.73 11.09 24.77
CA PHE A 162 -19.26 12.46 25.13
C PHE A 162 -20.39 13.37 25.67
N SER A 163 -21.38 12.80 26.37
CA SER A 163 -22.48 13.54 27.02
C SER A 163 -22.67 13.14 28.49
N GLY A 164 -21.59 12.81 29.20
CA GLY A 164 -21.63 12.34 30.59
C GLY A 164 -20.89 13.19 31.63
N GLY A 165 -20.24 14.29 31.23
CA GLY A 165 -19.50 15.15 32.16
C GLY A 165 -20.27 16.43 32.50
N ARG A 166 -20.93 16.44 33.65
CA ARG A 166 -21.50 17.65 34.27
C ARG A 166 -20.37 18.60 34.70
N VAL A 167 -20.59 19.89 34.44
CA VAL A 167 -19.92 21.03 35.09
C VAL A 167 -20.21 20.99 36.59
#